data_AF-A0A7X1GSR4-F1
#
_entry.id   AF-A0A7X1GSR4-F1
#
_cell.length_a   1.000
_cell.length_b   1.000
_cell.length_c   1.000
_cell.angle_alpha   90.00
_cell.angle_beta   90.00
_cell.angle_gamma   90.00
#
_symmetry.space_group_name_H-M   'P 1'
#
loop_
_entity.id
_entity.type
_entity.pdbx_description
1 polymer ?
#
loop_
_entity_poly.entity_id
_entity_poly.type
_entity_poly.pdbx_seq_one_letter_code
_entity_poly.pdbx_strand_id
1 'polypeptide(L)'
;MTDNTIDHHRGHSTEGLEDEVIAQLRSLPDVEVPVGLSKQIMAAVHGRKRSWWRTVIFRLSRPRTVSFTPLKWAPVGAALMVGLFIGFNLDRMSTAPEPSPAQQLAQSENDADVHFKLGRLLLANDKAAEALVHLKQAAHAHPDNASYRFWVGVNFWTLNDFDQEREYYQSALTIDPDYLPAHVYLGHNYLDQGDWQTALGHYERVLQDVPDHPEALFNRGVALRYQGDTALENNAWAAYLDHYDRGEKALQAVTYLNANGNFSFRRIQMGPVEVVKRRISFRPDETVLEGTAHHTLEDIGHLFEQNRRLELHVVAYVANDAQLAKLRAKKVKQHLTDQFDGISPQRIKLSWFDVGETIKMDDHVYQLGSSIHVFATTVEES
;
A
#
# COMPACT_ATOMS: atom_id res chain seq x y z
N MET A 1 67.31 -25.24 13.03
CA MET A 1 67.23 -23.82 13.44
C MET A 1 65.90 -23.31 12.93
N THR A 2 65.14 -22.75 13.86
CA THR A 2 63.69 -22.48 13.84
C THR A 2 63.32 -21.18 13.14
N ASP A 3 62.03 -21.11 12.74
CA ASP A 3 61.19 -19.89 12.64
C ASP A 3 61.41 -18.94 11.44
N ASN A 4 60.39 -18.29 10.86
CA ASN A 4 58.94 -18.36 11.03
C ASN A 4 58.29 -17.73 9.78
N THR A 5 57.16 -18.27 9.36
CA THR A 5 56.12 -17.57 8.57
C THR A 5 55.67 -16.29 9.26
N ILE A 6 55.22 -15.27 8.51
CA ILE A 6 53.92 -14.59 8.66
C ILE A 6 53.80 -13.42 7.66
N ASP A 7 52.95 -13.68 6.68
CA ASP A 7 51.95 -12.82 6.04
C ASP A 7 51.67 -11.44 6.70
N HIS A 8 51.88 -10.34 5.96
CA HIS A 8 51.40 -9.02 6.34
C HIS A 8 50.08 -8.70 5.63
N HIS A 9 49.00 -9.13 6.28
CA HIS A 9 47.66 -8.60 6.09
C HIS A 9 47.45 -7.34 6.96
N ARG A 10 46.70 -6.39 6.37
CA ARG A 10 45.91 -5.28 6.95
C ARG A 10 46.53 -3.88 7.02
N GLY A 11 45.95 -3.03 6.18
CA GLY A 11 45.59 -1.64 6.51
C GLY A 11 44.31 -1.27 5.74
N HIS A 12 43.16 -1.85 6.11
CA HIS A 12 41.88 -1.31 5.63
C HIS A 12 41.57 -0.06 6.46
N SER A 13 41.78 1.10 5.84
CA SER A 13 41.39 2.40 6.37
C SER A 13 39.86 2.52 6.40
N THR A 14 39.35 3.05 7.50
CA THR A 14 37.92 3.37 7.70
C THR A 14 37.42 4.43 6.72
N GLU A 15 38.31 5.29 6.19
CA GLU A 15 38.01 6.26 5.12
C GLU A 15 37.54 5.58 3.82
N GLY A 16 38.10 4.42 3.47
CA GLY A 16 37.70 3.71 2.25
C GLY A 16 36.29 3.12 2.31
N LEU A 17 35.85 2.71 3.51
CA LEU A 17 34.49 2.21 3.73
C LEU A 17 33.46 3.33 3.71
N GLU A 18 33.77 4.49 4.29
CA GLU A 18 32.90 5.66 4.25
C GLU A 18 32.77 6.19 2.81
N ASP A 19 33.87 6.30 2.06
CA ASP A 19 33.84 6.74 0.66
C ASP A 19 33.13 5.74 -0.26
N GLU A 20 33.28 4.44 -0.02
CA GLU A 20 32.59 3.39 -0.78
C GLU A 20 31.08 3.36 -0.47
N VAL A 21 30.70 3.54 0.80
CA VAL A 21 29.29 3.68 1.21
C VAL A 21 28.70 4.97 0.63
N ILE A 22 29.40 6.11 0.72
CA ILE A 22 28.97 7.39 0.15
C ILE A 22 28.83 7.30 -1.38
N ALA A 23 29.75 6.61 -2.06
CA ALA A 23 29.69 6.38 -3.51
C ALA A 23 28.51 5.48 -3.90
N GLN A 24 28.24 4.41 -3.13
CA GLN A 24 27.06 3.56 -3.33
C GLN A 24 25.76 4.34 -3.06
N LEU A 25 25.71 5.16 -2.01
CA LEU A 25 24.55 5.99 -1.64
C LEU A 25 24.25 7.13 -2.64
N ARG A 26 25.27 7.64 -3.34
CA ARG A 26 25.13 8.62 -4.44
C ARG A 26 24.62 8.01 -5.74
N SER A 27 24.75 6.68 -5.89
CA SER A 27 24.33 5.95 -7.09
C SER A 27 22.91 5.38 -7.03
N LEU A 28 22.24 5.49 -5.88
CA LEU A 28 20.88 5.01 -5.70
C LEU A 28 19.88 6.10 -6.13
N PRO A 29 18.99 5.84 -7.12
CA PRO A 29 17.85 6.72 -7.35
C PRO A 29 17.00 6.78 -6.07
N ASP A 30 16.28 7.88 -5.83
CA ASP A 30 15.32 7.98 -4.73
C ASP A 30 14.32 6.83 -4.83
N VAL A 31 14.59 5.74 -4.12
CA VAL A 31 13.74 4.54 -4.17
C VAL A 31 12.51 4.89 -3.36
N GLU A 32 11.33 4.78 -3.96
CA GLU A 32 10.06 4.82 -3.25
C GLU A 32 10.00 3.70 -2.19
N VAL A 33 8.99 3.70 -1.34
CA VAL A 33 8.77 2.68 -0.31
C VAL A 33 8.99 1.26 -0.90
N PRO A 34 9.71 0.32 -0.22
CA PRO A 34 10.05 -0.99 -0.77
C PRO A 34 8.84 -1.68 -1.42
N VAL A 35 9.00 -2.12 -2.67
CA VAL A 35 7.94 -2.79 -3.44
C VAL A 35 7.52 -4.05 -2.69
N GLY A 36 6.40 -3.98 -1.97
CA GLY A 36 5.90 -5.06 -1.13
C GLY A 36 5.53 -4.66 0.31
N LEU A 37 6.02 -3.52 0.82
CA LEU A 37 5.66 -3.05 2.17
C LEU A 37 4.15 -2.80 2.28
N SER A 38 3.56 -2.13 1.29
CA SER A 38 2.10 -1.99 1.13
C SER A 38 1.39 -3.34 1.12
N LYS A 39 1.89 -4.33 0.36
CA LYS A 39 1.30 -5.66 0.30
C LYS A 39 1.39 -6.39 1.64
N GLN A 40 2.49 -6.26 2.36
CA GLN A 40 2.67 -6.86 3.69
C GLN A 40 1.79 -6.19 4.75
N ILE A 41 1.66 -4.86 4.72
CA ILE A 41 0.72 -4.10 5.57
C ILE A 41 -0.71 -4.56 5.32
N MET A 42 -1.13 -4.59 4.06
CA MET A 42 -2.47 -4.99 3.68
C MET A 42 -2.75 -6.47 4.00
N ALA A 43 -1.76 -7.36 3.82
CA ALA A 43 -1.88 -8.76 4.21
C ALA A 43 -1.98 -8.95 5.73
N ALA A 44 -1.33 -8.10 6.53
CA ALA A 44 -1.40 -8.14 8.00
C ALA A 44 -2.78 -7.72 8.55
N VAL A 45 -3.43 -6.72 7.93
CA VAL A 45 -4.81 -6.29 8.23
C VAL A 45 -5.80 -7.46 8.04
N HIS A 46 -5.56 -8.32 7.04
CA HIS A 46 -6.44 -9.45 6.72
C HIS A 46 -6.19 -10.70 7.58
N GLY A 47 -5.15 -10.72 8.43
CA GLY A 47 -4.61 -11.96 9.03
C GLY A 47 -4.50 -12.06 10.55
N ARG A 48 -4.70 -10.99 11.35
CA ARG A 48 -4.49 -11.08 12.82
C ARG A 48 -5.75 -11.33 13.63
N LYS A 49 -5.86 -12.54 14.21
CA LYS A 49 -6.59 -12.72 15.47
C LYS A 49 -5.77 -12.11 16.61
N ARG A 50 -6.36 -11.11 17.27
CA ARG A 50 -5.87 -10.36 18.44
C ARG A 50 -5.17 -11.27 19.46
N SER A 51 -3.89 -11.01 19.79
CA SER A 51 -3.17 -11.75 20.84
C SER A 51 -3.30 -11.04 22.20
N TRP A 52 -4.33 -11.39 22.96
CA TRP A 52 -4.63 -10.78 24.27
C TRP A 52 -3.50 -10.96 25.31
N TRP A 53 -2.64 -11.98 25.14
CA TRP A 53 -1.54 -12.27 26.05
C TRP A 53 -0.38 -11.25 25.94
N ARG A 54 -0.24 -10.56 24.81
CA ARG A 54 0.83 -9.54 24.63
C ARG A 54 0.60 -8.30 25.51
N THR A 55 -0.64 -7.90 25.72
CA THR A 55 -1.02 -6.80 26.63
C THR A 55 -0.69 -7.11 28.10
N VAL A 56 -0.77 -8.39 28.48
CA VAL A 56 -0.48 -8.85 29.85
C VAL A 56 1.02 -8.95 30.11
N ILE A 57 1.80 -9.47 29.15
CA ILE A 57 3.25 -9.59 29.26
C ILE A 57 3.93 -8.21 29.36
N PHE A 58 3.43 -7.22 28.62
CA PHE A 58 3.97 -5.85 28.64
C PHE A 58 3.71 -5.13 29.98
N ARG A 59 2.61 -5.44 30.67
CA ARG A 59 2.34 -4.90 32.03
C ARG A 59 3.25 -5.48 33.10
N LEU A 60 3.76 -6.70 32.91
CA LEU A 60 4.60 -7.42 33.88
C LEU A 60 6.11 -7.20 33.68
N SER A 61 6.53 -6.64 32.55
CA SER A 61 7.95 -6.55 32.13
C SER A 61 8.59 -5.16 32.29
N ARG A 62 8.06 -4.27 33.16
CA ARG A 62 8.77 -3.03 33.52
C ARG A 62 10.06 -3.34 34.29
N PRO A 63 11.27 -3.01 33.79
CA PRO A 63 12.49 -3.19 34.57
C PRO A 63 12.60 -2.13 35.68
N ARG A 64 12.81 -2.58 36.92
CA ARG A 64 13.33 -1.74 38.01
C ARG A 64 14.84 -1.63 37.84
N THR A 65 15.34 -0.42 37.58
CA THR A 65 16.78 -0.16 37.42
C THR A 65 17.53 -0.35 38.74
N VAL A 66 18.50 -1.27 38.77
CA VAL A 66 19.55 -1.35 39.79
C VAL A 66 20.85 -0.93 39.11
N SER A 67 21.49 0.12 39.61
CA SER A 67 22.78 0.60 39.10
C SER A 67 23.92 -0.30 39.56
N PHE A 68 24.87 -0.60 38.67
CA PHE A 68 26.10 -1.29 39.01
C PHE A 68 27.29 -0.59 38.35
N THR A 69 28.26 -0.15 39.15
CA THR A 69 29.52 0.47 38.70
C THR A 69 30.68 -0.50 38.94
N PRO A 70 31.54 -0.76 37.93
CA PRO A 70 32.86 -1.32 38.18
C PRO A 70 33.96 -0.31 37.78
N LEU A 71 34.66 0.20 38.80
CA LEU A 71 35.97 0.84 38.70
C LEU A 71 36.97 -0.17 39.29
N LYS A 72 38.03 -0.58 38.59
CA LYS A 72 39.42 -0.06 38.68
C LYS A 72 40.22 -1.15 37.93
N TRP A 73 40.82 -0.92 36.76
CA TRP A 73 42.28 -0.76 36.57
C TRP A 73 42.64 -0.49 35.09
N ALA A 74 41.70 -0.05 34.25
CA ALA A 74 41.96 0.36 32.86
C ALA A 74 42.64 1.75 32.64
N PRO A 75 42.69 2.73 33.57
CA PRO A 75 42.98 4.11 33.18
C PRO A 75 44.48 4.44 33.01
N VAL A 76 45.40 3.59 33.47
CA VAL A 76 46.84 3.93 33.44
C VAL A 76 47.49 3.61 32.10
N GLY A 77 47.04 2.55 31.40
CA GLY A 77 47.56 2.19 30.07
C GLY A 77 46.97 3.02 28.93
N ALA A 78 45.69 3.38 29.02
CA ALA A 78 45.03 4.22 28.01
C ALA A 78 45.53 5.67 28.01
N ALA A 79 45.88 6.23 29.19
CA ALA A 79 46.34 7.62 29.30
C ALA A 79 47.67 7.90 28.57
N LEU A 80 48.59 6.93 28.51
CA LEU A 80 49.88 7.08 27.81
C LEU A 80 49.73 7.03 26.27
N MET A 81 48.82 6.20 25.76
CA MET A 81 48.53 6.10 24.32
C MET A 81 47.71 7.31 23.83
N VAL A 82 46.78 7.79 24.66
CA VAL A 82 46.01 9.01 24.40
C VAL A 82 46.91 10.24 24.43
N GLY A 83 47.88 10.34 25.35
CA GLY A 83 48.83 11.45 25.38
C GLY A 83 49.70 11.59 24.12
N LEU A 84 50.17 10.47 23.56
CA LEU A 84 50.96 10.44 22.32
C LEU A 84 50.10 10.70 21.07
N PHE A 85 48.84 10.26 21.06
CA PHE A 85 47.90 10.51 19.96
C PHE A 85 47.36 11.95 19.96
N ILE A 86 47.12 12.53 21.14
CA ILE A 86 46.71 13.93 21.32
C ILE A 86 47.87 14.88 20.96
N GLY A 87 49.10 14.59 21.39
CA GLY A 87 50.25 15.46 21.11
C GLY A 87 50.60 15.61 19.62
N PHE A 88 50.38 14.56 18.81
CA PHE A 88 50.64 14.60 17.36
C PHE A 88 49.46 15.18 16.55
N ASN A 89 48.23 15.10 17.07
CA ASN A 89 47.04 15.65 16.40
C ASN A 89 46.72 17.11 16.80
N LEU A 90 47.13 17.59 17.99
CA LEU A 90 46.86 18.97 18.42
C LEU A 90 47.56 20.03 17.54
N ASP A 91 48.71 19.70 16.96
CA ASP A 91 49.44 20.61 16.06
C ASP A 91 48.75 20.76 14.69
N ARG A 92 48.03 19.72 14.24
CA ARG A 92 47.23 19.75 13.00
C ARG A 92 45.80 20.25 13.19
N MET A 93 45.18 20.02 14.34
CA MET A 93 43.80 20.46 14.61
C MET A 93 43.71 21.94 15.01
N SER A 94 44.76 22.52 15.61
CA SER A 94 44.75 23.92 16.03
C SER A 94 44.80 24.94 14.88
N THR A 95 44.99 24.49 13.64
CA THR A 95 45.07 25.35 12.44
C THR A 95 44.00 25.07 11.39
N ALA A 96 43.12 24.08 11.61
CA ALA A 96 41.94 23.90 10.78
C ALA A 96 40.90 24.95 11.21
N PRO A 97 40.47 25.88 10.33
CA PRO A 97 39.39 26.79 10.67
C PRO A 97 38.15 25.94 11.00
N GLU A 98 37.53 26.18 12.16
CA GLU A 98 36.27 25.50 12.47
C GLU A 98 35.30 25.72 11.31
N PRO A 99 34.64 24.66 10.81
CA PRO A 99 33.70 24.80 9.73
C PRO A 99 32.67 25.86 10.13
N SER A 100 32.40 26.79 9.22
CA SER A 100 31.37 27.80 9.44
C SER A 100 30.04 27.13 9.80
N PRO A 101 29.12 27.82 10.52
CA PRO A 101 27.82 27.25 10.85
C PRO A 101 27.06 26.68 9.62
N ALA A 102 27.22 27.30 8.44
CA ALA A 102 26.66 26.79 7.19
C ALA A 102 27.31 25.47 6.72
N GLN A 103 28.63 25.32 6.91
CA GLN A 103 29.34 24.08 6.61
C GLN A 103 29.04 22.98 7.63
N GLN A 104 28.89 23.32 8.91
CA GLN A 104 28.45 22.38 9.95
C GLN A 104 27.04 21.88 9.67
N LEU A 105 26.12 22.78 9.32
CA LEU A 105 24.76 22.41 8.94
C LEU A 105 24.77 21.51 7.70
N ALA A 106 25.48 21.90 6.63
CA ALA A 106 25.60 21.10 5.42
C ALA A 106 26.25 19.72 5.66
N GLN A 107 27.24 19.65 6.55
CA GLN A 107 27.88 18.38 6.92
C GLN A 107 26.93 17.49 7.75
N SER A 108 26.18 18.07 8.70
CA SER A 108 25.15 17.33 9.45
C SER A 108 23.96 16.91 8.60
N GLU A 109 23.62 17.67 7.56
CA GLU A 109 22.61 17.32 6.54
C GLU A 109 23.09 16.12 5.73
N ASN A 110 24.33 16.17 5.24
CA ASN A 110 24.95 15.06 4.52
C ASN A 110 25.08 13.80 5.39
N ASP A 111 25.46 13.92 6.66
CA ASP A 111 25.59 12.79 7.59
C ASP A 111 24.22 12.16 7.92
N ALA A 112 23.20 13.00 8.13
CA ALA A 112 21.85 12.52 8.37
C ALA A 112 21.24 11.83 7.16
N ASP A 113 21.46 12.35 5.95
CA ASP A 113 21.00 11.72 4.70
C ASP A 113 21.66 10.35 4.48
N VAL A 114 22.94 10.23 4.81
CA VAL A 114 23.66 8.94 4.75
C VAL A 114 23.03 7.93 5.71
N HIS A 115 22.82 8.33 6.97
CA HIS A 115 22.15 7.49 7.96
C HIS A 115 20.71 7.14 7.57
N PHE A 116 19.97 8.09 7.01
CA PHE A 116 18.62 7.87 6.53
C PHE A 116 18.57 6.82 5.42
N LYS A 117 19.39 6.99 4.38
CA LYS A 117 19.44 6.06 3.24
C LYS A 117 19.91 4.66 3.68
N LEU A 118 20.93 4.58 4.54
CA LEU A 118 21.40 3.32 5.08
C LEU A 118 20.32 2.63 5.92
N GLY A 119 19.62 3.37 6.76
CA GLY A 119 18.49 2.87 7.54
C GLY A 119 17.39 2.28 6.66
N ARG A 120 17.02 2.96 5.57
CA ARG A 120 16.03 2.47 4.60
C ARG A 120 16.52 1.23 3.84
N LEU A 121 17.79 1.20 3.44
CA LEU A 121 18.41 0.03 2.79
C LEU A 121 18.38 -1.20 3.72
N LEU A 122 18.71 -1.00 5.00
CA LEU A 122 18.67 -2.07 5.99
C LEU A 122 17.25 -2.58 6.23
N LEU A 123 16.25 -1.69 6.26
CA LEU A 123 14.84 -2.09 6.31
C LEU A 123 14.42 -2.93 5.10
N ALA A 124 14.83 -2.53 3.90
CA ALA A 124 14.55 -3.28 2.68
C ALA A 124 15.22 -4.67 2.66
N ASN A 125 16.24 -4.88 3.49
CA ASN A 125 16.93 -6.16 3.67
C ASN A 125 16.50 -6.90 4.96
N ASP A 126 15.33 -6.57 5.52
CA ASP A 126 14.75 -7.17 6.73
C ASP A 126 15.61 -7.01 8.00
N LYS A 127 16.56 -6.08 8.03
CA LYS A 127 17.45 -5.78 9.17
C LYS A 127 16.92 -4.65 10.03
N ALA A 128 15.69 -4.78 10.53
CA ALA A 128 14.98 -3.69 11.21
C ALA A 128 15.72 -3.13 12.45
N ALA A 129 16.32 -4.00 13.28
CA ALA A 129 17.04 -3.58 14.48
C ALA A 129 18.27 -2.70 14.17
N GLU A 130 19.04 -3.05 13.14
CA GLU A 130 20.20 -2.27 12.68
C GLU A 130 19.73 -0.97 12.01
N ALA A 131 18.68 -1.05 11.20
CA ALA A 131 18.09 0.12 10.56
C ALA A 131 17.61 1.17 11.57
N LEU A 132 17.09 0.74 12.72
CA LEU A 132 16.54 1.65 13.73
C LEU A 132 17.61 2.60 14.27
N VAL A 133 18.84 2.11 14.43
CA VAL A 133 19.97 2.92 14.89
C VAL A 133 20.21 4.07 13.93
N HIS A 134 20.33 3.78 12.63
CA HIS A 134 20.62 4.78 11.62
C HIS A 134 19.44 5.74 11.37
N LEU A 135 18.21 5.24 11.34
CA LEU A 135 17.04 6.12 11.19
C LEU A 135 16.88 7.07 12.38
N LYS A 136 17.19 6.62 13.60
CA LYS A 136 17.20 7.50 14.79
C LYS A 136 18.32 8.54 14.74
N GLN A 137 19.50 8.20 14.21
CA GLN A 137 20.59 9.15 14.01
C GLN A 137 20.17 10.26 13.04
N ALA A 138 19.57 9.90 11.90
CA ALA A 138 19.04 10.88 10.94
C ALA A 138 17.97 11.79 11.59
N ALA A 139 16.99 11.19 12.27
CA ALA A 139 15.93 11.94 12.95
C ALA A 139 16.43 12.80 14.12
N HIS A 140 17.54 12.44 14.76
CA HIS A 140 18.17 13.25 15.82
C HIS A 140 18.94 14.43 15.25
N ALA A 141 19.65 14.23 14.14
CA ALA A 141 20.39 15.29 13.46
C ALA A 141 19.45 16.38 12.91
N HIS A 142 18.28 15.99 12.38
CA HIS A 142 17.25 16.93 11.87
C HIS A 142 15.90 16.65 12.53
N PRO A 143 15.66 17.21 13.72
CA PRO A 143 14.44 16.96 14.48
C PRO A 143 13.18 17.57 13.85
N ASP A 144 13.33 18.44 12.87
CA ASP A 144 12.29 19.12 12.08
C ASP A 144 12.06 18.47 10.70
N ASN A 145 12.66 17.31 10.43
CA ASN A 145 12.37 16.53 9.23
C ASN A 145 11.27 15.48 9.50
N ALA A 146 10.07 15.74 9.01
CA ALA A 146 8.92 14.83 9.18
C ALA A 146 9.17 13.45 8.56
N SER A 147 9.86 13.38 7.43
CA SER A 147 10.16 12.12 6.74
C SER A 147 11.05 11.21 7.58
N TYR A 148 12.09 11.76 8.21
CA TYR A 148 12.98 10.96 9.07
C TYR A 148 12.21 10.36 10.25
N ARG A 149 11.36 11.15 10.91
CA ARG A 149 10.51 10.65 11.99
C ARG A 149 9.53 9.59 11.52
N PHE A 150 8.91 9.80 10.35
CA PHE A 150 8.04 8.81 9.73
C PHE A 150 8.76 7.47 9.50
N TRP A 151 9.97 7.49 8.95
CA TRP A 151 10.73 6.26 8.69
C TRP A 151 11.17 5.54 9.97
N VAL A 152 11.42 6.25 11.07
CA VAL A 152 11.58 5.60 12.38
C VAL A 152 10.29 4.88 12.80
N GLY A 153 9.11 5.48 12.58
CA GLY A 153 7.82 4.84 12.78
C GLY A 153 7.64 3.58 11.93
N VAL A 154 7.98 3.64 10.64
CA VAL A 154 7.96 2.48 9.73
C VAL A 154 8.85 1.35 10.28
N ASN A 155 10.01 1.68 10.82
CA ASN A 155 10.89 0.68 11.43
C ASN A 155 10.25 0.00 12.64
N PHE A 156 9.62 0.76 13.53
CA PHE A 156 8.91 0.21 14.69
C PHE A 156 7.74 -0.69 14.29
N TRP A 157 7.04 -0.38 13.19
CA TRP A 157 6.05 -1.30 12.62
C TRP A 157 6.66 -2.66 12.25
N THR A 158 7.82 -2.68 11.57
CA THR A 158 8.55 -3.91 11.23
C THR A 158 8.98 -4.69 12.48
N LEU A 159 9.33 -3.98 13.55
CA LEU A 159 9.63 -4.56 14.86
C LEU A 159 8.38 -5.00 15.65
N ASN A 160 7.17 -4.77 15.12
CA ASN A 160 5.88 -5.01 15.76
C ASN A 160 5.65 -4.21 17.05
N ASP A 161 6.29 -3.04 17.18
CA ASP A 161 6.07 -2.09 18.28
C ASP A 161 5.11 -0.99 17.81
N PHE A 162 3.82 -1.32 17.82
CA PHE A 162 2.74 -0.45 17.30
C PHE A 162 2.51 0.81 18.13
N ASP A 163 2.97 0.84 19.39
CA ASP A 163 2.86 2.02 20.24
C ASP A 163 3.93 3.06 19.84
N GLN A 164 5.18 2.61 19.68
CA GLN A 164 6.26 3.47 19.19
C GLN A 164 6.03 3.89 17.73
N GLU A 165 5.56 2.99 16.87
CA GLU A 165 5.15 3.32 15.51
C GLU A 165 4.21 4.55 15.49
N ARG A 166 3.13 4.49 16.27
CA ARG A 166 2.13 5.56 16.33
C ARG A 166 2.73 6.86 16.83
N GLU A 167 3.53 6.81 17.90
CA GLU A 167 4.20 7.98 18.47
C GLU A 167 5.06 8.69 17.42
N TYR A 168 5.86 7.94 16.67
CA TYR A 168 6.72 8.52 15.64
C TYR A 168 5.94 9.09 14.45
N TYR A 169 4.87 8.45 13.98
CA TYR A 169 4.03 9.03 12.95
C TYR A 169 3.29 10.30 13.42
N GLN A 170 2.75 10.32 14.64
CA GLN A 170 2.12 11.52 15.21
C GLN A 170 3.14 12.66 15.33
N SER A 171 4.38 12.32 15.68
CA SER A 171 5.46 13.29 15.76
C SER A 171 5.87 13.84 14.40
N ALA A 172 5.79 13.04 13.32
CA ALA A 172 5.96 13.52 11.95
C ALA A 172 4.86 14.51 11.58
N LEU A 173 3.59 14.23 11.93
CA LEU A 173 2.47 15.15 11.73
C LEU A 173 2.52 16.41 12.60
N THR A 174 3.25 16.38 13.71
CA THR A 174 3.49 17.59 14.52
C THR A 174 4.44 18.56 13.82
N ILE A 175 5.37 18.02 13.01
CA ILE A 175 6.32 18.81 12.21
C ILE A 175 5.64 19.30 10.93
N ASP A 176 5.05 18.37 10.20
CA ASP A 176 4.36 18.63 8.94
C ASP A 176 2.95 18.00 9.01
N PRO A 177 1.93 18.81 9.35
CA PRO A 177 0.55 18.35 9.44
C PRO A 177 -0.03 17.79 8.13
N ASP A 178 0.61 18.07 6.98
CA ASP A 178 0.15 17.65 5.66
C ASP A 178 0.99 16.47 5.11
N TYR A 179 1.85 15.87 5.94
CA TYR A 179 2.67 14.72 5.55
C TYR A 179 1.83 13.46 5.33
N LEU A 180 1.29 13.32 4.12
CA LEU A 180 0.33 12.28 3.73
C LEU A 180 0.75 10.85 4.07
N PRO A 181 2.02 10.42 3.91
CA PRO A 181 2.43 9.08 4.32
C PRO A 181 2.17 8.81 5.81
N ALA A 182 2.38 9.77 6.71
CA ALA A 182 2.09 9.57 8.12
C ALA A 182 0.58 9.41 8.37
N HIS A 183 -0.28 10.13 7.63
CA HIS A 183 -1.73 9.93 7.70
C HIS A 183 -2.14 8.53 7.25
N VAL A 184 -1.68 8.06 6.09
CA VAL A 184 -2.01 6.70 5.59
C VAL A 184 -1.63 5.63 6.62
N TYR A 185 -0.41 5.70 7.16
CA TYR A 185 0.11 4.66 8.05
C TYR A 185 -0.43 4.77 9.49
N LEU A 186 -0.76 5.97 9.98
CA LEU A 186 -1.57 6.11 11.20
C LEU A 186 -2.96 5.52 11.00
N GLY A 187 -3.58 5.76 9.84
CA GLY A 187 -4.83 5.12 9.44
C GLY A 187 -4.75 3.60 9.58
N HIS A 188 -3.68 2.98 9.05
CA HIS A 188 -3.44 1.54 9.19
C HIS A 188 -3.30 1.11 10.66
N ASN A 189 -2.47 1.81 11.45
CA ASN A 189 -2.27 1.52 12.86
C ASN A 189 -3.60 1.58 13.67
N TYR A 190 -4.42 2.62 13.46
CA TYR A 190 -5.71 2.75 14.13
C TYR A 190 -6.72 1.70 13.66
N LEU A 191 -6.73 1.37 12.36
CA LEU A 191 -7.57 0.32 11.79
C LEU A 191 -7.28 -1.03 12.47
N ASP A 192 -6.01 -1.40 12.60
CA ASP A 192 -5.56 -2.64 13.24
C ASP A 192 -5.93 -2.71 14.73
N GLN A 193 -6.00 -1.56 15.40
CA GLN A 193 -6.33 -1.46 16.83
C GLN A 193 -7.84 -1.43 17.09
N GLY A 194 -8.63 -1.33 16.03
CA GLY A 194 -10.09 -1.27 16.10
C GLY A 194 -10.66 0.13 16.30
N ASP A 195 -9.83 1.18 16.21
CA ASP A 195 -10.29 2.57 16.23
C ASP A 195 -10.59 3.05 14.81
N TRP A 196 -11.66 2.50 14.25
CA TRP A 196 -12.05 2.70 12.85
C TRP A 196 -12.42 4.15 12.55
N GLN A 197 -12.96 4.88 13.54
CA GLN A 197 -13.34 6.29 13.36
C GLN A 197 -12.11 7.18 13.19
N THR A 198 -11.07 6.98 14.02
CA THR A 198 -9.81 7.72 13.87
C THR A 198 -9.09 7.33 12.58
N ALA A 199 -9.12 6.05 12.21
CA ALA A 199 -8.56 5.59 10.93
C ALA A 199 -9.22 6.29 9.73
N LEU A 200 -10.55 6.41 9.74
CA LEU A 200 -11.30 7.11 8.70
C LEU A 200 -10.89 8.57 8.55
N GLY A 201 -10.75 9.31 9.67
CA GLY A 201 -10.31 10.70 9.61
C GLY A 201 -8.94 10.86 8.93
N HIS A 202 -8.02 9.92 9.17
CA HIS A 202 -6.73 9.91 8.49
C HIS A 202 -6.82 9.58 6.99
N TYR A 203 -7.62 8.59 6.60
CA TYR A 203 -7.81 8.29 5.18
C TYR A 203 -8.53 9.44 4.46
N GLU A 204 -9.52 10.07 5.08
CA GLU A 204 -10.23 11.22 4.53
C GLU A 204 -9.29 12.42 4.32
N ARG A 205 -8.36 12.67 5.25
CA ARG A 205 -7.33 13.71 5.07
C ARG A 205 -6.46 13.43 3.83
N VAL A 206 -6.07 12.18 3.60
CA VAL A 206 -5.30 11.79 2.39
C VAL A 206 -6.12 12.00 1.12
N LEU A 207 -7.39 11.60 1.15
CA LEU A 207 -8.29 11.70 0.00
C LEU A 207 -8.71 13.14 -0.34
N GLN A 208 -8.54 14.09 0.58
CA GLN A 208 -8.70 15.52 0.29
C GLN A 208 -7.61 16.03 -0.68
N ASP A 209 -6.39 15.51 -0.59
CA ASP A 209 -5.25 15.96 -1.41
C ASP A 209 -5.03 15.03 -2.62
N VAL A 210 -5.23 13.72 -2.43
CA VAL A 210 -5.07 12.70 -3.45
C VAL A 210 -6.35 11.85 -3.51
N PRO A 211 -7.39 12.31 -4.25
CA PRO A 211 -8.71 11.69 -4.25
C PRO A 211 -8.74 10.24 -4.72
N ASP A 212 -7.77 9.83 -5.54
CA ASP A 212 -7.63 8.50 -6.08
C ASP A 212 -6.57 7.67 -5.33
N HIS A 213 -6.13 8.06 -4.12
CA HIS A 213 -5.10 7.32 -3.40
C HIS A 213 -5.55 5.87 -3.09
N PRO A 214 -4.87 4.83 -3.63
CA PRO A 214 -5.40 3.47 -3.69
C PRO A 214 -5.58 2.83 -2.31
N GLU A 215 -4.61 3.01 -1.41
CA GLU A 215 -4.65 2.44 -0.06
C GLU A 215 -5.69 3.14 0.81
N ALA A 216 -5.83 4.46 0.66
CA ALA A 216 -6.76 5.25 1.46
C ALA A 216 -8.21 4.96 1.03
N LEU A 217 -8.49 4.86 -0.27
CA LEU A 217 -9.81 4.46 -0.78
C LEU A 217 -10.19 3.05 -0.31
N PHE A 218 -9.28 2.09 -0.46
CA PHE A 218 -9.57 0.70 -0.06
C PHE A 218 -9.78 0.59 1.45
N ASN A 219 -8.88 1.16 2.26
CA ASN A 219 -8.94 1.03 3.71
C ASN A 219 -10.05 1.88 4.34
N ARG A 220 -10.52 2.94 3.68
CA ARG A 220 -11.78 3.60 4.03
C ARG A 220 -12.97 2.63 3.91
N GLY A 221 -13.05 1.86 2.82
CA GLY A 221 -14.06 0.80 2.67
C GLY A 221 -13.96 -0.25 3.78
N VAL A 222 -12.74 -0.71 4.11
CA VAL A 222 -12.50 -1.66 5.21
C VAL A 222 -12.95 -1.09 6.57
N ALA A 223 -12.60 0.16 6.86
CA ALA A 223 -12.95 0.81 8.14
C ALA A 223 -14.48 0.97 8.29
N LEU A 224 -15.17 1.41 7.23
CA LEU A 224 -16.64 1.55 7.21
C LEU A 224 -17.35 0.20 7.34
N ARG A 225 -16.79 -0.84 6.72
CA ARG A 225 -17.26 -2.21 6.89
C ARG A 225 -17.21 -2.66 8.35
N TYR A 226 -16.11 -2.38 9.06
CA TYR A 226 -16.01 -2.72 10.47
C TYR A 226 -16.94 -1.88 11.36
N GLN A 227 -17.20 -0.62 11.00
CA GLN A 227 -18.20 0.21 11.66
C GLN A 227 -19.64 -0.29 11.45
N GLY A 228 -19.90 -1.01 10.36
CA GLY A 228 -21.22 -1.54 10.03
C GLY A 228 -22.15 -0.54 9.35
N ASP A 229 -21.65 0.62 8.90
CA ASP A 229 -22.45 1.55 8.08
C ASP A 229 -22.43 1.10 6.61
N THR A 230 -23.42 0.27 6.25
CA THR A 230 -23.54 -0.32 4.91
C THR A 230 -23.68 0.73 3.80
N ALA A 231 -24.33 1.87 4.07
CA ALA A 231 -24.53 2.89 3.05
C ALA A 231 -23.22 3.60 2.72
N LEU A 232 -22.46 3.98 3.74
CA LEU A 232 -21.14 4.58 3.56
C LEU A 232 -20.13 3.57 3.01
N GLU A 233 -20.15 2.32 3.49
CA GLU A 233 -19.33 1.22 2.95
C GLU A 233 -19.54 1.06 1.44
N ASN A 234 -20.80 1.01 1.00
CA ASN A 234 -21.14 0.88 -0.43
C ASN A 234 -20.58 2.03 -1.26
N ASN A 235 -20.68 3.26 -0.75
CA ASN A 235 -20.13 4.44 -1.42
C ASN A 235 -18.59 4.38 -1.50
N ALA A 236 -17.93 3.89 -0.45
CA ALA A 236 -16.49 3.74 -0.43
C ALA A 236 -15.99 2.66 -1.42
N TRP A 237 -16.66 1.50 -1.49
CA TRP A 237 -16.31 0.48 -2.46
C TRP A 237 -16.56 0.92 -3.90
N ALA A 238 -17.67 1.61 -4.16
CA ALA A 238 -17.93 2.18 -5.48
C ALA A 238 -16.85 3.21 -5.88
N ALA A 239 -16.47 4.10 -4.96
CA ALA A 239 -15.39 5.07 -5.20
C ALA A 239 -14.04 4.38 -5.48
N TYR A 240 -13.69 3.32 -4.74
CA TYR A 240 -12.49 2.53 -5.04
C TYR A 240 -12.54 1.91 -6.45
N LEU A 241 -13.67 1.29 -6.81
CA LEU A 241 -13.84 0.60 -8.09
C LEU A 241 -13.94 1.54 -9.29
N ASP A 242 -14.24 2.82 -9.09
CA ASP A 242 -14.19 3.84 -10.14
C ASP A 242 -12.77 4.12 -10.64
N HIS A 243 -11.78 3.95 -9.79
CA HIS A 243 -10.37 4.12 -10.15
C HIS A 243 -9.64 2.78 -10.34
N TYR A 244 -10.05 1.74 -9.61
CA TYR A 244 -9.33 0.48 -9.49
C TYR A 244 -10.25 -0.73 -9.66
N ASP A 245 -10.52 -1.08 -10.93
CA ASP A 245 -11.43 -2.17 -11.32
C ASP A 245 -10.71 -3.47 -11.72
N ARG A 246 -9.40 -3.57 -11.46
CA ARG A 246 -8.56 -4.73 -11.78
C ARG A 246 -7.75 -5.21 -10.57
N GLY A 247 -7.41 -6.50 -10.59
CA GLY A 247 -6.59 -7.13 -9.55
C GLY A 247 -7.37 -7.61 -8.32
N GLU A 248 -6.65 -8.24 -7.38
CA GLU A 248 -7.25 -8.91 -6.21
C GLU A 248 -8.09 -7.97 -5.34
N LYS A 249 -7.59 -6.75 -5.10
CA LYS A 249 -8.33 -5.74 -4.32
C LYS A 249 -9.64 -5.32 -4.98
N ALA A 250 -9.69 -5.24 -6.31
CA ALA A 250 -10.94 -4.94 -7.03
C ALA A 250 -11.94 -6.08 -6.90
N LEU A 251 -11.49 -7.33 -7.06
CA LEU A 251 -12.33 -8.52 -6.83
C LEU A 251 -12.87 -8.56 -5.40
N GLN A 252 -12.03 -8.20 -4.42
CA GLN A 252 -12.46 -8.13 -3.03
C GLN A 252 -13.47 -7.01 -2.79
N ALA A 253 -13.20 -5.79 -3.27
CA ALA A 253 -14.11 -4.65 -3.13
C ALA A 253 -15.49 -4.93 -3.76
N VAL A 254 -15.54 -5.49 -4.96
CA VAL A 254 -16.83 -5.84 -5.58
C VAL A 254 -17.55 -6.98 -4.84
N THR A 255 -16.82 -7.87 -4.19
CA THR A 255 -17.42 -8.91 -3.33
C THR A 255 -18.14 -8.29 -2.16
N TYR A 256 -17.49 -7.38 -1.44
CA TYR A 256 -18.11 -6.67 -0.32
C TYR A 256 -19.30 -5.83 -0.77
N LEU A 257 -19.15 -5.10 -1.88
CA LEU A 257 -20.22 -4.29 -2.46
C LEU A 257 -21.45 -5.15 -2.84
N ASN A 258 -21.23 -6.28 -3.52
CA ASN A 258 -22.31 -7.19 -3.93
C ASN A 258 -22.93 -7.93 -2.73
N ALA A 259 -22.13 -8.29 -1.71
CA ALA A 259 -22.63 -8.88 -0.47
C ALA A 259 -23.54 -7.93 0.33
N ASN A 260 -23.41 -6.62 0.09
CA ASN A 260 -24.31 -5.60 0.65
C ASN A 260 -25.55 -5.36 -0.24
N GLY A 261 -25.77 -6.18 -1.27
CA GLY A 261 -26.87 -6.05 -2.23
C GLY A 261 -26.70 -4.94 -3.26
N ASN A 262 -25.52 -4.32 -3.34
CA ASN A 262 -25.23 -3.29 -4.32
C ASN A 262 -24.52 -3.91 -5.54
N PHE A 263 -25.21 -3.92 -6.67
CA PHE A 263 -24.72 -4.50 -7.93
C PHE A 263 -24.37 -3.41 -8.97
N SER A 264 -23.95 -2.23 -8.51
CA SER A 264 -23.46 -1.16 -9.39
C SER A 264 -22.17 -1.53 -10.11
N PHE A 265 -21.36 -2.40 -9.53
CA PHE A 265 -20.25 -3.10 -10.17
C PHE A 265 -20.50 -4.61 -10.09
N ARG A 266 -20.03 -5.34 -11.09
CA ARG A 266 -20.13 -6.80 -11.15
C ARG A 266 -18.87 -7.40 -11.73
N ARG A 267 -18.65 -8.65 -11.33
CA ARG A 267 -17.68 -9.55 -11.94
C ARG A 267 -18.21 -10.03 -13.29
N ILE A 268 -17.35 -10.00 -14.30
CA ILE A 268 -17.62 -10.44 -15.67
C ILE A 268 -16.57 -11.48 -16.03
N GLN A 269 -17.01 -12.70 -16.30
CA GLN A 269 -16.13 -13.76 -16.80
C GLN A 269 -15.80 -13.49 -18.27
N MET A 270 -14.52 -13.41 -18.61
CA MET A 270 -13.99 -13.21 -19.96
C MET A 270 -13.04 -14.37 -20.31
N GLY A 271 -13.59 -15.55 -20.59
CA GLY A 271 -12.79 -16.77 -20.80
C GLY A 271 -12.15 -17.24 -19.50
N PRO A 272 -10.81 -17.33 -19.38
CA PRO A 272 -10.14 -17.70 -18.13
C PRO A 272 -9.94 -16.51 -17.16
N VAL A 273 -10.22 -15.28 -17.59
CA VAL A 273 -9.98 -14.07 -16.79
C VAL A 273 -11.31 -13.53 -16.27
N GLU A 274 -11.35 -13.07 -15.02
CA GLU A 274 -12.47 -12.32 -14.46
C GLU A 274 -12.10 -10.84 -14.41
N VAL A 275 -13.01 -9.97 -14.86
CA VAL A 275 -12.85 -8.52 -14.77
C VAL A 275 -13.98 -7.92 -13.94
N VAL A 276 -13.70 -6.84 -13.21
CA VAL A 276 -14.73 -6.08 -12.52
C VAL A 276 -15.12 -4.91 -13.41
N LYS A 277 -16.41 -4.72 -13.65
CA LYS A 277 -16.91 -3.58 -14.41
C LYS A 277 -18.17 -3.03 -13.81
N ARG A 278 -18.39 -1.73 -14.05
CA ARG A 278 -19.65 -1.08 -13.75
C ARG A 278 -20.76 -1.75 -14.54
N ARG A 279 -21.92 -1.91 -13.91
CA ARG A 279 -23.09 -2.55 -14.52
C ARG A 279 -23.52 -1.80 -15.78
N ILE A 280 -23.83 -2.54 -16.84
CA ILE A 280 -24.46 -2.00 -18.04
C ILE A 280 -25.91 -1.63 -17.70
N SER A 281 -26.22 -0.35 -17.74
CA SER A 281 -27.53 0.20 -17.40
C SER A 281 -28.20 0.89 -18.59
N PHE A 282 -29.52 0.93 -18.51
CA PHE A 282 -30.42 1.57 -19.46
C PHE A 282 -31.30 2.54 -18.70
N ARG A 283 -31.73 3.61 -19.37
CA ARG A 283 -32.80 4.47 -18.84
C ARG A 283 -34.04 3.62 -18.51
N PRO A 284 -34.77 3.93 -17.42
CA PRO A 284 -35.96 3.18 -17.01
C PRO A 284 -36.93 2.99 -18.18
N ASP A 285 -37.40 1.76 -18.37
CA ASP A 285 -38.36 1.37 -19.42
C ASP A 285 -37.97 1.71 -20.87
N GLU A 286 -36.71 2.10 -21.11
CA GLU A 286 -36.19 2.49 -22.42
C GLU A 286 -35.08 1.55 -22.91
N THR A 287 -34.70 1.71 -24.18
CA THR A 287 -33.55 1.03 -24.81
C THR A 287 -32.33 1.95 -24.97
N VAL A 288 -32.34 3.09 -24.27
CA VAL A 288 -31.25 4.06 -24.26
C VAL A 288 -30.23 3.66 -23.19
N LEU A 289 -28.99 3.41 -23.60
CA LEU A 289 -27.86 3.15 -22.68
C LEU A 289 -27.56 4.40 -21.86
N GLU A 290 -27.24 4.22 -20.58
CA GLU A 290 -26.74 5.32 -19.76
C GLU A 290 -25.26 5.62 -20.06
N GLY A 291 -24.79 6.83 -19.73
CA GLY A 291 -23.43 7.28 -20.08
C GLY A 291 -22.31 6.36 -19.56
N THR A 292 -22.48 5.82 -18.36
CA THR A 292 -21.53 4.87 -17.74
C THR A 292 -21.51 3.51 -18.44
N ALA A 293 -22.63 3.09 -19.06
CA ALA A 293 -22.72 1.81 -19.74
C ALA A 293 -21.85 1.77 -21.02
N HIS A 294 -21.66 2.92 -21.67
CA HIS A 294 -20.79 3.03 -22.84
C HIS A 294 -19.33 2.67 -22.53
N HIS A 295 -18.78 3.19 -21.43
CA HIS A 295 -17.40 2.92 -21.00
C HIS A 295 -17.21 1.43 -20.69
N THR A 296 -18.17 0.81 -19.98
CA THR A 296 -18.14 -0.65 -19.73
C THR A 296 -18.15 -1.46 -21.03
N LEU A 297 -19.00 -1.08 -22.00
CA LEU A 297 -19.09 -1.81 -23.26
C LEU A 297 -17.86 -1.62 -24.14
N GLU A 298 -17.22 -0.45 -24.10
CA GLU A 298 -15.94 -0.20 -24.77
C GLU A 298 -14.84 -1.10 -24.23
N ASP A 299 -14.69 -1.19 -22.90
CA ASP A 299 -13.74 -2.09 -22.24
C ASP A 299 -13.99 -3.57 -22.60
N ILE A 300 -15.26 -4.00 -22.54
CA ILE A 300 -15.65 -5.37 -22.93
C ILE A 300 -15.34 -5.62 -24.41
N GLY A 301 -15.62 -4.64 -25.26
CA GLY A 301 -15.38 -4.69 -26.71
C GLY A 301 -13.90 -4.92 -27.02
N HIS A 302 -13.00 -4.12 -26.43
CA HIS A 302 -11.56 -4.29 -26.59
C HIS A 302 -11.07 -5.68 -26.13
N LEU A 303 -11.50 -6.14 -24.95
CA LEU A 303 -11.13 -7.46 -24.44
C LEU A 303 -11.64 -8.60 -25.34
N PHE A 304 -12.85 -8.44 -25.88
CA PHE A 304 -13.50 -9.46 -26.71
C PHE A 304 -12.94 -9.52 -28.14
N GLU A 305 -12.60 -8.37 -28.71
CA GLU A 305 -12.00 -8.26 -30.04
C GLU A 305 -10.60 -8.89 -30.09
N GLN A 306 -9.80 -8.65 -29.06
CA GLN A 306 -8.43 -9.20 -28.95
C GLN A 306 -8.40 -10.73 -28.85
N ASN A 307 -9.45 -11.35 -28.29
CA ASN A 307 -9.50 -12.79 -28.12
C ASN A 307 -10.57 -13.45 -29.00
N ARG A 308 -10.16 -13.86 -30.21
CA ARG A 308 -11.04 -14.46 -31.23
C ARG A 308 -11.67 -15.80 -30.84
N ARG A 309 -11.16 -16.46 -29.80
CA ARG A 309 -11.70 -17.74 -29.29
C ARG A 309 -12.86 -17.56 -28.32
N LEU A 310 -13.17 -16.33 -27.91
CA LEU A 310 -14.29 -16.06 -27.04
C LEU A 310 -15.60 -15.99 -27.82
N GLU A 311 -16.65 -16.53 -27.21
CA GLU A 311 -18.04 -16.28 -27.53
C GLU A 311 -18.68 -15.48 -26.38
N LEU A 312 -19.26 -14.32 -26.69
CA LEU A 312 -19.86 -13.41 -25.71
C LEU A 312 -21.35 -13.72 -25.56
N HIS A 313 -21.81 -13.85 -24.34
CA HIS A 313 -23.20 -14.04 -23.98
C HIS A 313 -23.72 -12.76 -23.34
N VAL A 314 -24.79 -12.22 -23.91
CA VAL A 314 -25.52 -11.07 -23.36
C VAL A 314 -26.89 -11.55 -22.93
N VAL A 315 -27.14 -11.51 -21.63
CA VAL A 315 -28.38 -11.95 -21.01
C VAL A 315 -29.11 -10.75 -20.42
N ALA A 316 -30.31 -10.47 -20.90
CA ALA A 316 -31.11 -9.35 -20.41
C ALA A 316 -32.30 -9.84 -19.57
N TYR A 317 -32.52 -9.18 -18.44
CA TYR A 317 -33.65 -9.41 -17.55
C TYR A 317 -34.48 -8.13 -17.47
N VAL A 318 -35.79 -8.25 -17.65
CA VAL A 318 -36.76 -7.19 -17.35
C VAL A 318 -38.04 -7.86 -16.85
N ALA A 319 -38.36 -7.63 -15.58
CA ALA A 319 -39.55 -8.19 -14.95
C ALA A 319 -40.83 -7.75 -15.69
N ASN A 320 -41.63 -8.73 -16.08
CA ASN A 320 -42.88 -8.61 -16.83
C ASN A 320 -42.74 -7.99 -18.23
N ASP A 321 -41.54 -7.91 -18.81
CA ASP A 321 -41.35 -7.35 -20.16
C ASP A 321 -40.23 -8.05 -20.96
N ALA A 322 -40.54 -9.24 -21.50
CA ALA A 322 -39.63 -9.97 -22.40
C ALA A 322 -39.25 -9.16 -23.65
N GLN A 323 -40.12 -8.26 -24.14
CA GLN A 323 -39.83 -7.50 -25.36
C GLN A 323 -38.76 -6.44 -25.10
N LEU A 324 -38.89 -5.69 -24.02
CA LEU A 324 -37.87 -4.73 -23.60
C LEU A 324 -36.54 -5.44 -23.27
N ALA A 325 -36.57 -6.57 -22.57
CA ALA A 325 -35.37 -7.38 -22.31
C ALA A 325 -34.66 -7.76 -23.62
N LYS A 326 -35.41 -8.28 -24.60
CA LYS A 326 -34.89 -8.62 -25.93
C LYS A 326 -34.29 -7.41 -26.65
N LEU A 327 -34.97 -6.26 -26.62
CA LEU A 327 -34.50 -5.04 -27.26
C LEU A 327 -33.20 -4.52 -26.62
N ARG A 328 -33.10 -4.57 -25.28
CA ARG A 328 -31.87 -4.20 -24.56
C ARG A 328 -30.71 -5.13 -24.87
N ALA A 329 -30.93 -6.45 -24.91
CA ALA A 329 -29.91 -7.42 -25.32
C ALA A 329 -29.41 -7.14 -26.75
N LYS A 330 -30.33 -6.86 -27.68
CA LYS A 330 -30.00 -6.45 -29.05
C LYS A 330 -29.22 -5.13 -29.09
N LYS A 331 -29.59 -4.14 -28.27
CA LYS A 331 -28.92 -2.84 -28.23
C LYS A 331 -27.46 -2.96 -27.78
N VAL A 332 -27.19 -3.80 -26.78
CA VAL A 332 -25.81 -4.11 -26.34
C VAL A 332 -25.02 -4.73 -27.48
N LYS A 333 -25.56 -5.77 -28.13
CA LYS A 333 -24.90 -6.41 -29.28
C LYS A 333 -24.64 -5.42 -30.41
N GLN A 334 -25.64 -4.63 -30.77
CA GLN A 334 -25.52 -3.60 -31.81
C GLN A 334 -24.40 -2.62 -31.45
N HIS A 335 -24.37 -2.11 -30.23
CA HIS A 335 -23.33 -1.18 -29.79
C HIS A 335 -21.92 -1.76 -29.96
N LEU A 336 -21.72 -3.03 -29.57
CA LEU A 336 -20.43 -3.71 -29.74
C LEU A 336 -20.07 -3.92 -31.22
N THR A 337 -21.01 -4.32 -32.07
CA THR A 337 -20.72 -4.57 -33.49
C THR A 337 -20.58 -3.29 -34.32
N ASP A 338 -21.22 -2.20 -33.91
CA ASP A 338 -21.14 -0.91 -34.59
C ASP A 338 -19.83 -0.18 -34.26
N GLN A 339 -19.25 -0.41 -33.08
CA GLN A 339 -18.00 0.25 -32.65
C GLN A 339 -16.72 -0.54 -32.93
N PHE A 340 -16.81 -1.86 -33.08
CA PHE A 340 -15.63 -2.73 -33.22
C PHE A 340 -15.75 -3.63 -34.45
N ASP A 341 -15.04 -3.26 -35.53
CA ASP A 341 -15.06 -3.98 -36.81
C ASP A 341 -14.56 -5.44 -36.70
N GLY A 342 -13.69 -5.75 -35.74
CA GLY A 342 -13.19 -7.10 -35.50
C GLY A 342 -14.18 -8.02 -34.78
N ILE A 343 -15.33 -7.51 -34.31
CA ILE A 343 -16.35 -8.27 -33.61
C ILE A 343 -17.41 -8.79 -34.59
N SER A 344 -17.29 -10.07 -34.95
CA SER A 344 -18.34 -10.77 -35.72
C SER A 344 -19.64 -10.89 -34.89
N PRO A 345 -20.81 -10.47 -35.43
CA PRO A 345 -22.09 -10.59 -34.74
C PRO A 345 -22.46 -12.04 -34.37
N GLN A 346 -21.94 -13.05 -35.07
CA GLN A 346 -22.23 -14.46 -34.81
C GLN A 346 -21.61 -14.95 -33.49
N ARG A 347 -20.54 -14.28 -33.01
CA ARG A 347 -19.86 -14.56 -31.74
C ARG A 347 -20.56 -13.94 -30.52
N ILE A 348 -21.65 -13.18 -30.72
CA ILE A 348 -22.45 -12.61 -29.63
C ILE A 348 -23.81 -13.33 -29.57
N LYS A 349 -24.01 -14.14 -28.54
CA LYS A 349 -25.27 -14.82 -28.23
C LYS A 349 -26.13 -13.95 -27.34
N LEU A 350 -27.43 -13.97 -27.61
CA LEU A 350 -28.42 -13.19 -26.88
C LEU A 350 -29.40 -14.12 -26.19
N SER A 351 -29.63 -13.87 -24.91
CA SER A 351 -30.71 -14.47 -24.12
C SER A 351 -31.49 -13.36 -23.43
N TRP A 352 -32.78 -13.56 -23.22
CA TRP A 352 -33.60 -12.58 -22.51
C TRP A 352 -34.74 -13.26 -21.77
N PHE A 353 -35.15 -12.65 -20.65
CA PHE A 353 -36.16 -13.17 -19.76
C PHE A 353 -37.12 -12.06 -19.31
N ASP A 354 -38.40 -12.40 -19.17
CA ASP A 354 -39.47 -11.56 -18.59
C ASP A 354 -39.52 -11.64 -17.06
N VAL A 355 -38.49 -12.16 -16.42
CA VAL A 355 -38.34 -12.18 -14.98
C VAL A 355 -37.19 -11.27 -14.56
N GLY A 356 -37.21 -10.82 -13.30
CA GLY A 356 -36.05 -10.20 -12.70
C GLY A 356 -34.89 -11.17 -12.56
N GLU A 357 -33.66 -10.66 -12.50
CA GLU A 357 -32.49 -11.49 -12.22
C GLU A 357 -32.47 -11.84 -10.73
N THR A 358 -32.41 -13.14 -10.43
CA THR A 358 -32.19 -13.65 -9.08
C THR A 358 -30.70 -13.87 -8.87
N ILE A 359 -30.09 -13.15 -7.93
CA ILE A 359 -28.68 -13.32 -7.56
C ILE A 359 -28.62 -13.96 -6.17
N LYS A 360 -27.95 -15.10 -6.07
CA LYS A 360 -27.71 -15.79 -4.79
C LYS A 360 -26.29 -15.50 -4.34
N MET A 361 -26.14 -14.97 -3.13
CA MET A 361 -24.84 -14.76 -2.48
C MET A 361 -24.91 -15.27 -1.06
N ASP A 362 -24.12 -16.30 -0.75
CA ASP A 362 -24.13 -16.99 0.55
C ASP A 362 -25.57 -17.25 1.03
N ASP A 363 -25.97 -16.62 2.14
CA ASP A 363 -27.29 -16.77 2.77
C ASP A 363 -28.36 -15.78 2.26
N HIS A 364 -28.04 -14.93 1.28
CA HIS A 364 -28.92 -13.89 0.76
C HIS A 364 -29.33 -14.14 -0.70
N VAL A 365 -30.57 -13.77 -1.00
CA VAL A 365 -31.13 -13.79 -2.36
C VAL A 365 -31.58 -12.38 -2.71
N TYR A 366 -30.96 -11.82 -3.74
CA TYR A 366 -31.29 -10.50 -4.29
C TYR A 366 -32.11 -10.63 -5.56
N GLN A 367 -33.03 -9.70 -5.78
CA GLN A 367 -33.86 -9.61 -6.97
C GLN A 367 -33.64 -8.27 -7.67
N LEU A 368 -33.19 -8.32 -8.92
CA LEU A 368 -33.07 -7.14 -9.76
C LEU A 368 -34.20 -7.11 -10.77
N GLY A 369 -35.10 -6.13 -10.66
CA GLY A 369 -36.25 -5.99 -11.56
C GLY A 369 -35.86 -5.82 -13.04
N SER A 370 -34.67 -5.28 -13.31
CA SER A 370 -34.03 -5.37 -14.61
C SER A 370 -32.53 -5.44 -14.44
N SER A 371 -31.83 -6.11 -15.36
CA SER A 371 -30.36 -6.15 -15.43
C SER A 371 -29.86 -6.63 -16.80
N ILE A 372 -28.57 -6.41 -17.04
CA ILE A 372 -27.82 -6.98 -18.14
C ILE A 372 -26.65 -7.75 -17.53
N HIS A 373 -26.60 -9.04 -17.80
CA HIS A 373 -25.49 -9.90 -17.43
C HIS A 373 -24.70 -10.24 -18.69
N VAL A 374 -23.38 -10.05 -18.63
CA VAL A 374 -22.46 -10.34 -19.73
C VAL A 374 -21.39 -11.28 -19.20
N PHE A 375 -21.06 -12.29 -20.00
CA PHE A 375 -19.92 -13.18 -19.78
C PHE A 375 -19.45 -13.76 -21.11
N ALA A 376 -18.22 -14.24 -21.18
CA ALA A 376 -17.67 -14.90 -22.35
C ALA A 376 -17.13 -16.28 -22.03
N THR A 377 -17.41 -17.23 -22.92
CA THR A 377 -16.92 -18.62 -22.86
C THR A 377 -15.89 -18.85 -23.95
N THR A 378 -14.91 -19.71 -23.69
CA THR A 378 -13.98 -20.16 -24.73
C THR A 378 -14.68 -21.19 -25.62
N VAL A 379 -14.61 -20.99 -26.94
CA VAL A 379 -15.06 -21.98 -27.92
C VAL A 379 -13.94 -23.01 -28.07
N GLU A 380 -14.21 -24.27 -27.73
CA GLU A 380 -13.31 -25.38 -28.06
C GLU A 380 -13.34 -25.63 -29.58
N GLU A 381 -12.16 -25.74 -30.21
CA GLU A 381 -12.07 -26.09 -31.64
C GLU A 381 -12.60 -27.53 -31.81
N SER A 382 -13.74 -27.66 -32.49
CA SER A 382 -14.38 -28.93 -32.84
C SER A 382 -13.69 -29.67 -33.98
#